data_AF-A0A932G1Y9-F1
#
_entry.id   AF-A0A932G1Y9-F1
#
_cell.length_a   1.000
_cell.length_b   1.000
_cell.length_c   1.000
_cell.angle_alpha   90.00
_cell.angle_beta   90.00
_cell.angle_gamma   90.00
#
_symmetry.space_group_name_H-M   'P 1'
#
loop_
_entity.id
_entity.type
_entity.pdbx_description
1 polymer ?
#
loop_
_entity_poly.entity_id
_entity_poly.type
_entity_poly.pdbx_seq_one_letter_code
_entity_poly.pdbx_strand_id
1 'polypeptide(L)'
;MSGSSSWTLGDVVLSTGALRELEAHLEACYPDEGCGWVSGGARTRTAASFVPATNEQDRYHALDPATYPRTARTAYLLQPLAFERAYEEGHRTGRPIKLIVHSHADHDAYFSPEDVAFALADGTPTRDCAYLVVSVREGKARDRKLFAYDPGTRSYREVPLTMEDSDRMSGFTLWFTGLSGAGKSTLTQMIAPELRARGLKVEVLDGDEVRTNLSKGLGFSKEDRDTNIRRIGWVAHLLTRNGVAVITAAISPYRAIRDENRKLIGRFVEVYAKCSLDALVARDVKGLYRKALAGEIKEFTGVSDPYEEPLSPEVLVESDRETPRESADKILRRLEELGYVAPQ
;
A
#
# COMPACT_ATOMS: atom_id res chain seq x y z
N MET A 1 -33.81 -16.86 -4.77
CA MET A 1 -32.89 -16.56 -5.89
C MET A 1 -32.19 -15.25 -5.56
N SER A 2 -31.06 -15.30 -4.86
CA SER A 2 -30.20 -14.12 -4.77
C SER A 2 -29.62 -13.91 -6.17
N GLY A 3 -29.86 -12.73 -6.76
CA GLY A 3 -29.28 -12.41 -8.07
C GLY A 3 -27.76 -12.52 -8.00
N SER A 4 -27.14 -13.02 -9.07
CA SER A 4 -25.68 -13.07 -9.19
C SER A 4 -25.08 -11.67 -8.96
N SER A 5 -24.03 -11.59 -8.14
CA SER A 5 -23.35 -10.32 -7.90
C SER A 5 -22.69 -9.79 -9.18
N SER A 6 -22.45 -8.49 -9.23
CA SER A 6 -21.87 -7.84 -10.42
C SER A 6 -20.50 -8.44 -10.80
N TRP A 7 -19.68 -8.80 -9.82
CA TRP A 7 -18.37 -9.41 -10.04
C TRP A 7 -18.44 -10.80 -10.69
N THR A 8 -19.46 -11.60 -10.36
CA THR A 8 -19.71 -12.90 -11.00
C THR A 8 -20.00 -12.74 -12.49
N LEU A 9 -20.55 -11.59 -12.88
CA LEU A 9 -20.81 -11.21 -14.27
C LEU A 9 -19.65 -10.44 -14.92
N GLY A 10 -18.50 -10.36 -14.26
CA GLY A 10 -17.27 -9.75 -14.78
C GLY A 10 -17.03 -8.30 -14.38
N ASP A 11 -17.94 -7.68 -13.62
CA ASP A 11 -17.74 -6.34 -13.07
C ASP A 11 -16.93 -6.40 -11.76
N VAL A 12 -15.67 -6.84 -11.91
CA VAL A 12 -14.67 -6.99 -10.85
C VAL A 12 -13.39 -6.29 -11.27
N VAL A 13 -12.78 -5.60 -10.32
CA VAL A 13 -11.51 -4.90 -10.54
C VAL A 13 -10.46 -5.48 -9.60
N LEU A 14 -9.33 -5.93 -10.13
CA LEU A 14 -8.26 -6.52 -9.32
C LEU A 14 -7.27 -5.44 -8.88
N SER A 15 -6.96 -5.42 -7.59
CA SER A 15 -5.98 -4.50 -7.05
C SER A 15 -4.56 -4.88 -7.48
N THR A 16 -3.72 -3.89 -7.81
CA THR A 16 -2.32 -4.13 -8.20
C THR A 16 -1.48 -4.70 -7.05
N GLY A 17 -1.88 -4.46 -5.80
CA GLY A 17 -1.28 -5.11 -4.62
C GLY A 17 -1.63 -6.60 -4.56
N ALA A 18 -2.91 -6.94 -4.72
CA ALA A 18 -3.36 -8.32 -4.73
C ALA A 18 -2.75 -9.11 -5.91
N LEU A 19 -2.61 -8.48 -7.08
CA LEU A 19 -1.94 -9.10 -8.22
C LEU A 19 -0.48 -9.45 -7.92
N ARG A 20 0.26 -8.55 -7.27
CA ARG A 20 1.66 -8.83 -6.88
C ARG A 20 1.75 -9.98 -5.87
N GLU A 21 0.89 -9.98 -4.86
CA GLU A 21 0.86 -11.05 -3.84
C GLU A 21 0.48 -12.40 -4.44
N LEU A 22 -0.55 -12.45 -5.30
CA LEU A 22 -0.97 -13.68 -5.93
C LEU A 22 0.10 -14.20 -6.91
N GLU A 23 0.70 -13.35 -7.74
CA GLU A 23 1.74 -13.79 -8.67
C GLU A 23 2.97 -14.32 -7.94
N ALA A 24 3.41 -13.65 -6.88
CA ALA A 24 4.52 -14.13 -6.06
C ALA A 24 4.23 -15.52 -5.47
N HIS A 25 2.98 -15.78 -5.04
CA HIS A 25 2.57 -17.10 -4.58
C HIS A 25 2.58 -18.14 -5.70
N LEU A 26 1.97 -17.84 -6.85
CA LEU A 26 1.88 -18.79 -7.97
C LEU A 26 3.27 -19.11 -8.55
N GLU A 27 4.16 -18.12 -8.64
CA GLU A 27 5.56 -18.33 -9.02
C GLU A 27 6.32 -19.21 -8.02
N ALA A 28 6.04 -19.08 -6.72
CA ALA A 28 6.65 -19.90 -5.68
C ALA A 28 6.13 -21.35 -5.66
N CYS A 29 4.93 -21.59 -6.19
CA CYS A 29 4.38 -22.94 -6.37
C CYS A 29 5.01 -23.68 -7.56
N TYR A 30 5.56 -22.97 -8.55
CA TYR A 30 6.17 -23.59 -9.73
C TYR A 30 7.30 -24.57 -9.33
N PRO A 31 7.35 -25.79 -9.92
CA PRO A 31 6.67 -26.21 -11.15
C PRO A 31 5.23 -26.68 -10.95
N ASP A 32 4.72 -26.72 -9.73
CA ASP A 32 3.35 -27.13 -9.43
C ASP A 32 2.36 -25.95 -9.56
N GLU A 33 1.06 -26.28 -9.53
CA GLU A 33 0.01 -25.27 -9.58
C GLU A 33 -0.23 -24.64 -8.20
N GLY A 34 -0.30 -23.31 -8.16
CA GLY A 34 -0.77 -22.57 -7.00
C GLY A 34 -2.26 -22.22 -7.10
N CYS A 35 -2.91 -22.03 -5.95
CA CYS A 35 -4.31 -21.65 -5.87
C CYS A 35 -4.54 -20.61 -4.77
N GLY A 36 -5.67 -19.93 -4.82
CA GLY A 36 -6.08 -19.02 -3.77
C GLY A 36 -7.37 -18.30 -4.12
N TRP A 37 -7.66 -17.25 -3.36
CA TRP A 37 -8.80 -16.39 -3.64
C TRP A 37 -8.50 -14.94 -3.26
N VAL A 38 -9.23 -14.02 -3.89
CA VAL A 38 -9.15 -12.58 -3.60
C VAL A 38 -10.49 -12.11 -3.06
N SER A 39 -10.45 -11.49 -1.89
CA SER A 39 -11.62 -10.89 -1.24
C SER A 39 -11.64 -9.37 -1.38
N GLY A 40 -12.82 -8.77 -1.19
CA GLY A 40 -13.00 -7.32 -1.19
C GLY A 40 -14.32 -6.91 -0.56
N GLY A 41 -14.54 -5.62 -0.31
CA GLY A 41 -15.77 -5.15 0.34
C GLY A 41 -17.02 -5.44 -0.50
N ALA A 42 -18.11 -5.91 0.11
CA ALA A 42 -19.35 -6.29 -0.58
C ALA A 42 -20.02 -5.15 -1.38
N ARG A 43 -19.72 -3.89 -1.03
CA ARG A 43 -20.24 -2.69 -1.71
C ARG A 43 -19.30 -2.11 -2.76
N THR A 44 -18.15 -2.74 -2.99
CA THR A 44 -17.17 -2.30 -3.99
C THR A 44 -17.06 -3.35 -5.09
N ARG A 45 -16.42 -3.00 -6.20
CA ARG A 45 -16.08 -3.94 -7.27
C ARG A 45 -14.65 -4.48 -7.14
N THR A 46 -13.84 -3.83 -6.29
CA THR A 46 -12.44 -4.16 -6.06
C THR A 46 -12.27 -5.48 -5.31
N ALA A 47 -11.42 -6.36 -5.83
CA ALA A 47 -10.83 -7.50 -5.16
C ALA A 47 -9.40 -7.13 -4.76
N ALA A 48 -9.10 -7.09 -3.45
CA ALA A 48 -7.90 -6.42 -2.93
C ALA A 48 -7.07 -7.20 -1.91
N SER A 49 -7.57 -8.31 -1.37
CA SER A 49 -6.85 -9.10 -0.37
C SER A 49 -6.74 -10.55 -0.83
N PHE A 50 -5.55 -10.94 -1.26
CA PHE A 50 -5.25 -12.29 -1.69
C PHE A 50 -5.00 -13.21 -0.49
N VAL A 51 -5.49 -14.45 -0.58
CA VAL A 51 -5.22 -15.51 0.39
C VAL A 51 -4.74 -16.73 -0.38
N PRO A 52 -3.51 -17.22 -0.14
CA PRO A 52 -3.01 -18.43 -0.77
C PRO A 52 -3.74 -19.66 -0.22
N ALA A 53 -3.87 -20.68 -1.06
CA ALA A 53 -4.50 -21.94 -0.70
C ALA A 53 -3.70 -23.11 -1.27
N THR A 54 -3.71 -24.22 -0.54
CA THR A 54 -3.12 -25.47 -1.02
C THR A 54 -3.99 -26.04 -2.15
N ASN A 55 -3.37 -26.33 -3.30
CA ASN A 55 -3.99 -27.16 -4.32
C ASN A 55 -3.93 -28.63 -3.86
N GLU A 56 -5.09 -29.22 -3.62
CA GLU A 56 -5.22 -30.59 -3.13
C GLU A 56 -5.50 -31.59 -4.25
N GLN A 57 -5.62 -31.13 -5.51
CA GLN A 57 -5.96 -32.01 -6.64
C GLN A 57 -4.95 -33.14 -6.78
N ASP A 58 -3.66 -32.85 -6.65
CA ASP A 58 -2.60 -33.85 -6.77
C ASP A 58 -2.72 -34.94 -5.70
N ARG A 59 -3.03 -34.53 -4.47
CA ARG A 59 -3.20 -35.47 -3.35
C ARG A 59 -4.47 -36.31 -3.55
N TYR A 60 -5.58 -35.72 -3.95
CA TYR A 60 -6.83 -36.47 -4.15
C TYR A 60 -6.78 -37.36 -5.38
N HIS A 61 -6.15 -36.93 -6.47
CA HIS A 61 -5.90 -37.77 -7.64
C HIS A 61 -5.06 -39.00 -7.26
N ALA A 62 -4.03 -38.84 -6.42
CA ALA A 62 -3.23 -39.96 -5.94
C ALA A 62 -4.03 -40.97 -5.09
N LEU A 63 -5.11 -40.53 -4.44
CA LEU A 63 -5.97 -41.36 -3.58
C LEU A 63 -7.13 -42.02 -4.35
N ASP A 64 -7.78 -41.27 -5.25
CA ASP A 64 -8.92 -41.72 -6.05
C ASP A 64 -8.91 -41.04 -7.45
N PRO A 65 -8.16 -41.61 -8.40
CA PRO A 65 -8.07 -41.08 -9.76
C PRO A 65 -9.39 -41.07 -10.53
N ALA A 66 -10.36 -41.92 -10.15
CA ALA A 66 -11.64 -42.03 -10.84
C ALA A 66 -12.57 -40.87 -10.48
N THR A 67 -12.59 -40.49 -9.21
CA THR A 67 -13.35 -39.34 -8.72
C THR A 67 -12.65 -38.02 -9.01
N TYR A 68 -11.31 -38.00 -8.98
CA TYR A 68 -10.49 -36.82 -9.18
C TYR A 68 -9.54 -37.01 -10.37
N PRO A 69 -10.05 -37.04 -11.62
CA PRO A 69 -9.20 -37.20 -12.79
C PRO A 69 -8.25 -36.00 -12.94
N ARG A 70 -6.97 -36.29 -13.21
CA ARG A 70 -5.95 -35.28 -13.56
C ARG A 70 -5.72 -35.35 -15.05
N THR A 71 -6.56 -34.67 -15.82
CA THR A 71 -6.53 -34.70 -17.29
C THR A 71 -5.34 -33.92 -17.86
N ALA A 72 -4.77 -32.98 -17.09
CA ALA A 72 -3.47 -32.35 -17.30
C ALA A 72 -2.93 -31.72 -15.99
N ARG A 73 -1.78 -31.03 -16.04
CA ARG A 73 -1.28 -30.12 -14.96
C ARG A 73 -2.12 -28.83 -14.89
N THR A 74 -3.44 -28.95 -15.07
CA THR A 74 -4.37 -27.83 -15.32
C THR A 74 -5.70 -28.02 -14.57
N ALA A 75 -5.75 -28.92 -13.59
CA ALA A 75 -6.96 -29.20 -12.83
C ALA A 75 -6.68 -28.83 -11.39
N TYR A 76 -7.52 -28.01 -10.77
CA TYR A 76 -7.31 -27.55 -9.41
C TYR A 76 -8.47 -27.92 -8.49
N LEU A 77 -8.12 -28.19 -7.23
CA LEU A 77 -9.09 -28.32 -6.15
C LEU A 77 -8.55 -27.59 -4.93
N LEU A 78 -9.18 -26.47 -4.60
CA LEU A 78 -8.92 -25.75 -3.36
C LEU A 78 -9.23 -26.66 -2.17
N GLN A 79 -8.41 -26.61 -1.11
CA GLN A 79 -8.68 -27.33 0.13
C GLN A 79 -10.12 -27.05 0.62
N PRO A 80 -11.04 -28.04 0.55
CA PRO A 80 -12.47 -27.73 0.59
C PRO A 80 -12.92 -27.06 1.89
N LEU A 81 -12.38 -27.51 3.02
CA LEU A 81 -12.81 -27.01 4.33
C LEU A 81 -12.36 -25.55 4.59
N ALA A 82 -11.12 -25.20 4.23
CA ALA A 82 -10.59 -23.85 4.38
C ALA A 82 -11.33 -22.89 3.46
N PHE A 83 -11.63 -23.33 2.24
CA PHE A 83 -12.39 -22.54 1.29
C PHE A 83 -13.83 -22.29 1.77
N GLU A 84 -14.58 -23.33 2.18
CA GLU A 84 -15.94 -23.14 2.69
C GLU A 84 -15.99 -22.17 3.86
N ARG A 85 -15.08 -22.33 4.84
CA ARG A 85 -14.99 -21.44 5.99
C ARG A 85 -14.71 -20.00 5.57
N ALA A 86 -13.77 -19.79 4.65
CA ALA A 86 -13.45 -18.45 4.16
C ALA A 86 -14.60 -17.83 3.37
N TYR A 87 -15.32 -18.63 2.59
CA TYR A 87 -16.48 -18.19 1.81
C TYR A 87 -17.62 -17.74 2.72
N GLU A 88 -18.03 -18.58 3.68
CA GLU A 88 -19.07 -18.25 4.66
C GLU A 88 -18.70 -17.02 5.51
N GLU A 89 -17.46 -16.97 6.01
CA GLU A 89 -16.97 -15.86 6.81
C GLU A 89 -16.92 -14.55 6.02
N GLY A 90 -16.51 -14.61 4.75
CA GLY A 90 -16.49 -13.46 3.85
C GLY A 90 -17.88 -12.86 3.67
N HIS A 91 -18.89 -13.70 3.44
CA HIS A 91 -20.29 -13.25 3.37
C HIS A 91 -20.77 -12.63 4.68
N ARG A 92 -20.46 -13.29 5.81
CA ARG A 92 -20.85 -12.82 7.15
C ARG A 92 -20.22 -11.48 7.53
N THR A 93 -18.99 -11.23 7.10
CA THR A 93 -18.20 -10.03 7.45
C THR A 93 -18.28 -8.92 6.39
N GLY A 94 -19.06 -9.11 5.32
CA GLY A 94 -19.17 -8.14 4.24
C GLY A 94 -17.90 -8.02 3.39
N ARG A 95 -17.08 -9.08 3.37
CA ARG A 95 -15.86 -9.21 2.56
C ARG A 95 -15.90 -10.48 1.72
N PRO A 96 -16.87 -10.62 0.79
CA PRO A 96 -17.01 -11.82 -0.01
C PRO A 96 -15.76 -12.10 -0.84
N ILE A 97 -15.58 -13.39 -1.17
CA ILE A 97 -14.63 -13.83 -2.20
C ILE A 97 -15.19 -13.39 -3.55
N LYS A 98 -14.43 -12.59 -4.29
CA LYS A 98 -14.82 -12.08 -5.61
C LYS A 98 -14.12 -12.80 -6.74
N LEU A 99 -12.90 -13.28 -6.48
CA LEU A 99 -12.09 -14.02 -7.44
C LEU A 99 -11.59 -15.32 -6.78
N ILE A 100 -11.76 -16.42 -7.49
CA ILE A 100 -10.98 -17.64 -7.27
C ILE A 100 -9.79 -17.60 -8.24
N VAL A 101 -8.61 -17.94 -7.75
CA VAL A 101 -7.36 -17.87 -8.51
C VAL A 101 -6.74 -19.26 -8.57
N HIS A 102 -6.29 -19.66 -9.75
CA HIS A 102 -5.39 -20.80 -9.92
C HIS A 102 -4.40 -20.52 -11.06
N SER A 103 -3.30 -21.28 -11.08
CA SER A 103 -2.29 -21.20 -12.13
C SER A 103 -2.22 -22.47 -12.96
N HIS A 104 -1.90 -22.35 -14.24
CA HIS A 104 -1.43 -23.46 -15.07
C HIS A 104 0.09 -23.39 -15.24
N ALA A 105 0.78 -24.49 -14.94
CA ALA A 105 2.22 -24.62 -15.15
C ALA A 105 2.53 -25.04 -16.60
N ASP A 106 3.34 -24.25 -17.31
CA ASP A 106 3.80 -24.52 -18.69
C ASP A 106 2.69 -24.62 -19.76
N HIS A 107 1.48 -24.13 -19.46
CA HIS A 107 0.35 -24.03 -20.39
C HIS A 107 -0.18 -22.59 -20.49
N ASP A 108 -1.02 -22.26 -21.48
CA ASP A 108 -1.68 -20.95 -21.57
C ASP A 108 -2.71 -20.78 -20.43
N ALA A 109 -3.10 -19.54 -20.14
CA ALA A 109 -4.27 -19.29 -19.31
C ALA A 109 -5.52 -19.61 -20.14
N TYR A 110 -6.35 -20.52 -19.64
CA TYR A 110 -7.66 -20.85 -20.19
C TYR A 110 -8.53 -21.46 -19.09
N PHE A 111 -9.85 -21.47 -19.28
CA PHE A 111 -10.76 -22.12 -18.35
C PHE A 111 -11.14 -23.49 -18.93
N SER A 112 -10.61 -24.56 -18.34
CA SER A 112 -10.76 -25.92 -18.87
C SER A 112 -12.21 -26.41 -18.74
N PRO A 113 -12.63 -27.41 -19.56
CA PRO A 113 -13.92 -28.07 -19.37
C PRO A 113 -14.13 -28.60 -17.94
N GLU A 114 -13.07 -29.07 -17.30
CA GLU A 114 -13.06 -29.52 -15.92
C GLU A 114 -13.30 -28.37 -14.95
N ASP A 115 -12.63 -27.22 -15.13
CA ASP A 115 -12.86 -26.03 -14.30
C ASP A 115 -14.30 -25.54 -14.40
N VAL A 116 -14.85 -25.54 -15.63
CA VAL A 116 -16.25 -25.20 -15.89
C VAL A 116 -17.19 -26.17 -15.15
N ALA A 117 -16.89 -27.47 -15.19
CA ALA A 117 -17.69 -28.49 -14.51
C ALA A 117 -17.63 -28.34 -12.98
N PHE A 118 -16.49 -27.96 -12.40
CA PHE A 118 -16.37 -27.67 -10.96
C PHE A 118 -17.07 -26.35 -10.56
N ALA A 119 -17.04 -25.35 -11.45
CA ALA A 119 -17.63 -24.04 -11.20
C ALA A 119 -19.16 -24.01 -11.37
N LEU A 120 -19.77 -25.01 -12.01
CA LEU A 120 -21.20 -25.05 -12.32
C LEU A 120 -21.92 -26.25 -11.68
N ALA A 121 -23.11 -26.00 -11.18
CA ALA A 121 -24.11 -27.02 -10.87
C ALA A 121 -25.36 -26.75 -11.71
N ASP A 122 -25.75 -27.69 -12.57
CA ASP A 122 -26.88 -27.56 -13.50
C ASP A 122 -26.84 -26.26 -14.33
N GLY A 123 -25.63 -25.86 -14.76
CA GLY A 123 -25.41 -24.62 -15.52
C GLY A 123 -25.64 -23.34 -14.71
N THR A 124 -25.54 -23.41 -13.38
CA THR A 124 -25.57 -22.27 -12.46
C THR A 124 -24.25 -22.20 -11.68
N PRO A 125 -23.66 -21.02 -11.46
CA PRO A 125 -22.47 -20.88 -10.63
C PRO A 125 -22.64 -21.52 -9.25
N THR A 126 -21.71 -22.39 -8.86
CA THR A 126 -21.66 -22.96 -7.49
C THR A 126 -21.24 -21.91 -6.46
N ARG A 127 -20.51 -20.88 -6.91
CA ARG A 127 -20.01 -19.77 -6.09
C ARG A 127 -20.29 -18.45 -6.78
N ASP A 128 -20.55 -17.42 -5.96
CA ASP A 128 -20.77 -16.06 -6.42
C ASP A 128 -19.43 -15.32 -6.59
N CYS A 129 -18.62 -15.80 -7.54
CA CYS A 129 -17.31 -15.25 -7.87
C CYS A 129 -16.97 -15.43 -9.35
N ALA A 130 -16.01 -14.64 -9.83
CA ALA A 130 -15.32 -14.87 -11.10
C ALA A 130 -14.02 -15.67 -10.89
N TYR A 131 -13.40 -16.12 -11.98
CA TYR A 131 -12.19 -16.94 -11.95
C TYR A 131 -11.04 -16.24 -12.66
N LEU A 132 -9.87 -16.18 -12.02
CA LEU A 132 -8.64 -15.68 -12.62
C LEU A 132 -7.68 -16.85 -12.82
N VAL A 133 -7.34 -17.11 -14.08
CA VAL A 133 -6.35 -18.13 -14.44
C VAL A 133 -5.05 -17.46 -14.84
N VAL A 134 -3.93 -17.91 -14.26
CA VAL A 134 -2.60 -17.36 -14.53
C VAL A 134 -1.71 -18.44 -15.15
N SER A 135 -1.10 -18.14 -16.28
CA SER A 135 -0.05 -18.99 -16.86
C SER A 135 1.27 -18.72 -16.14
N VAL A 136 1.91 -19.77 -15.62
CA VAL A 136 3.27 -19.69 -15.05
C VAL A 136 4.21 -20.54 -15.90
N ARG A 137 5.22 -19.92 -16.51
CA ARG A 137 6.21 -20.58 -17.36
C ARG A 137 7.60 -20.17 -16.95
N GLU A 138 8.50 -21.14 -16.84
CA GLU A 138 9.87 -20.91 -16.39
C GLU A 138 9.92 -20.20 -15.02
N GLY A 139 8.98 -20.53 -14.13
CA GLY A 139 8.86 -19.90 -12.81
C GLY A 139 8.39 -18.44 -12.80
N LYS A 140 7.78 -17.96 -13.90
CA LYS A 140 7.29 -16.59 -14.02
C LYS A 140 5.85 -16.52 -14.51
N ALA A 141 5.04 -15.64 -13.94
CA ALA A 141 3.71 -15.34 -14.45
C ALA A 141 3.81 -14.70 -15.85
N ARG A 142 3.19 -15.31 -16.86
CA ARG A 142 3.28 -14.89 -18.27
C ARG A 142 1.97 -14.36 -18.85
N ASP A 143 0.84 -14.93 -18.45
CA ASP A 143 -0.49 -14.56 -18.98
C ASP A 143 -1.54 -14.60 -17.86
N ARG A 144 -2.59 -13.77 -17.96
CA ARG A 144 -3.68 -13.68 -16.99
C ARG A 144 -5.00 -13.53 -17.71
N LYS A 145 -5.96 -14.40 -17.42
CA LYS A 145 -7.30 -14.33 -18.01
C LYS A 145 -8.38 -14.42 -16.95
N LEU A 146 -9.33 -13.49 -17.07
CA LEU A 146 -10.50 -13.42 -16.20
C LEU A 146 -11.68 -14.09 -16.89
N PHE A 147 -12.36 -14.97 -16.17
CA PHE A 147 -13.54 -15.69 -16.62
C PHE A 147 -14.72 -15.34 -15.74
N ALA A 148 -15.80 -14.88 -16.36
CA ALA A 148 -17.03 -14.50 -15.70
C ALA A 148 -18.20 -15.30 -16.24
N TYR A 149 -19.21 -15.50 -15.39
CA TYR A 149 -20.41 -16.22 -15.77
C TYR A 149 -21.25 -15.38 -16.74
N ASP A 150 -21.66 -16.00 -17.84
CA ASP A 150 -22.58 -15.45 -18.82
C ASP A 150 -23.94 -16.16 -18.72
N PRO A 151 -24.97 -15.48 -18.18
CA PRO A 151 -26.31 -16.05 -18.08
C PRO A 151 -26.92 -16.46 -19.42
N GLY A 152 -26.49 -15.85 -20.54
CA GLY A 152 -27.01 -16.16 -21.88
C GLY A 152 -26.53 -17.52 -22.39
N THR A 153 -25.27 -17.88 -22.12
CA THR A 153 -24.69 -19.17 -22.51
C THR A 153 -24.73 -20.21 -21.39
N ARG A 154 -25.09 -19.80 -20.16
CA ARG A 154 -25.05 -20.63 -18.94
C ARG A 154 -23.68 -21.26 -18.69
N SER A 155 -22.63 -20.51 -19.04
CA SER A 155 -21.25 -20.93 -18.90
C SER A 155 -20.35 -19.74 -18.57
N TYR A 156 -19.07 -20.01 -18.33
CA TYR A 156 -18.07 -18.96 -18.14
C TYR A 156 -17.44 -18.57 -19.48
N ARG A 157 -17.18 -17.28 -19.64
CA ARG A 157 -16.49 -16.72 -20.81
C ARG A 157 -15.36 -15.81 -20.37
N GLU A 158 -14.35 -15.69 -21.22
CA GLU A 158 -13.28 -14.73 -21.03
C GLU A 158 -13.84 -13.29 -21.09
N VAL A 159 -13.44 -12.47 -20.13
CA VAL A 159 -13.76 -11.04 -20.06
C VAL A 159 -12.48 -10.24 -19.77
N PRO A 160 -12.42 -8.94 -20.13
CA PRO A 160 -11.24 -8.13 -19.86
C PRO A 160 -10.94 -8.03 -18.35
N LEU A 161 -9.70 -8.35 -17.96
CA LEU A 161 -9.22 -8.10 -16.61
C LEU A 161 -8.99 -6.60 -16.41
N THR A 162 -9.81 -5.97 -15.57
CA THR A 162 -9.62 -4.56 -15.20
C THR A 162 -8.77 -4.49 -13.93
N MET A 163 -7.76 -3.63 -13.95
CA MET A 163 -6.87 -3.39 -12.82
C MET A 163 -7.22 -2.07 -12.13
N GLU A 164 -7.21 -2.08 -10.79
CA GLU A 164 -7.22 -0.87 -9.97
C GLU A 164 -5.84 -0.71 -9.36
N ASP A 165 -5.31 0.49 -9.49
CA ASP A 165 -4.02 0.84 -8.94
C ASP A 165 -4.18 1.06 -7.42
N SER A 166 -4.27 -0.03 -6.64
CA SER A 166 -4.38 0.07 -5.18
C SER A 166 -3.11 0.62 -4.54
N ASP A 167 -1.99 0.65 -5.26
CA ASP A 167 -0.78 1.35 -4.78
C ASP A 167 -1.01 2.87 -4.78
N ARG A 168 -1.82 3.42 -5.71
CA ARG A 168 -2.30 4.82 -5.67
C ARG A 168 -3.24 5.11 -4.49
N MET A 169 -3.80 4.08 -3.85
CA MET A 169 -4.69 4.21 -2.69
C MET A 169 -4.03 3.88 -1.35
N SER A 170 -2.73 3.54 -1.36
CA SER A 170 -2.00 3.25 -0.14
C SER A 170 -1.32 4.54 0.36
N GLY A 171 -1.67 4.94 1.58
CA GLY A 171 -1.13 6.15 2.18
C GLY A 171 0.38 6.06 2.31
N PHE A 172 1.02 7.19 2.51
CA PHE A 172 2.43 7.28 2.82
C PHE A 172 2.66 8.46 3.76
N THR A 173 3.78 8.45 4.47
CA THR A 173 4.22 9.61 5.25
C THR A 173 5.42 10.26 4.58
N LEU A 174 5.26 11.51 4.16
CA LEU A 174 6.34 12.41 3.79
C LEU A 174 6.84 13.12 5.06
N TRP A 175 8.01 12.72 5.54
CA TRP A 175 8.55 13.16 6.81
C TRP A 175 9.63 14.22 6.61
N PHE A 176 9.31 15.49 6.86
CA PHE A 176 10.31 16.54 6.87
C PHE A 176 11.05 16.60 8.19
N THR A 177 12.38 16.63 8.10
CA THR A 177 13.30 16.91 9.22
C THR A 177 14.26 18.02 8.83
N GLY A 178 14.71 18.81 9.81
CA GLY A 178 15.63 19.92 9.58
C GLY A 178 15.48 20.99 10.65
N LEU A 179 16.47 21.88 10.76
CA LEU A 179 16.48 22.97 11.74
C LEU A 179 15.29 23.94 11.57
N SER A 180 14.99 24.71 12.61
CA SER A 180 13.95 25.74 12.57
C SER A 180 14.22 26.73 11.43
N GLY A 181 13.22 27.10 10.64
CA GLY A 181 13.42 28.02 9.51
C GLY A 181 14.05 27.41 8.23
N ALA A 182 14.38 26.11 8.21
CA ALA A 182 14.92 25.43 7.01
C ALA A 182 13.91 25.25 5.84
N GLY A 183 12.78 25.96 5.85
CA GLY A 183 11.81 25.93 4.74
C GLY A 183 10.80 24.78 4.71
N LYS A 184 10.76 23.90 5.74
CA LYS A 184 9.83 22.75 5.81
C LYS A 184 8.36 23.15 5.57
N SER A 185 7.83 24.13 6.31
CA SER A 185 6.43 24.56 6.18
C SER A 185 6.13 25.18 4.80
N THR A 186 7.11 25.86 4.19
CA THR A 186 6.99 26.36 2.81
C THR A 186 6.85 25.22 1.81
N LEU A 187 7.68 24.17 1.92
CA LEU A 187 7.58 22.99 1.06
C LEU A 187 6.26 22.26 1.25
N THR A 188 5.78 22.12 2.49
CA THR A 188 4.47 21.55 2.80
C THR A 188 3.34 22.32 2.09
N GLN A 189 3.37 23.65 2.10
CA GLN A 189 2.35 24.49 1.42
C GLN A 189 2.37 24.33 -0.10
N MET A 190 3.50 23.97 -0.69
CA MET A 190 3.61 23.74 -2.14
C MET A 190 3.21 22.31 -2.53
N ILE A 191 3.59 21.31 -1.72
CA ILE A 191 3.38 19.89 -2.03
C ILE A 191 1.97 19.44 -1.70
N ALA A 192 1.39 19.90 -0.59
CA ALA A 192 0.06 19.43 -0.16
C ALA A 192 -1.05 19.70 -1.21
N PRO A 193 -1.15 20.90 -1.83
CA PRO A 193 -2.12 21.15 -2.89
C PRO A 193 -1.89 20.28 -4.13
N GLU A 194 -0.63 20.04 -4.50
CA GLU A 194 -0.28 19.19 -5.64
C GLU A 194 -0.73 17.74 -5.43
N LEU A 195 -0.44 17.17 -4.26
CA LEU A 195 -0.91 15.82 -3.91
C LEU A 195 -2.44 15.73 -3.88
N ARG A 196 -3.14 16.76 -3.39
CA ARG A 196 -4.60 16.82 -3.45
C ARG A 196 -5.12 16.90 -4.88
N ALA A 197 -4.49 17.70 -5.75
CA ALA A 197 -4.87 17.81 -7.15
C ALA A 197 -4.72 16.48 -7.90
N ARG A 198 -3.77 15.63 -7.47
CA ARG A 198 -3.58 14.26 -7.97
C ARG A 198 -4.55 13.23 -7.35
N GLY A 199 -5.55 13.67 -6.57
CA GLY A 199 -6.62 12.84 -6.03
C GLY A 199 -6.32 12.16 -4.69
N LEU A 200 -5.20 12.49 -4.03
CA LEU A 200 -4.87 11.91 -2.72
C LEU A 200 -5.61 12.61 -1.58
N LYS A 201 -5.95 11.84 -0.53
CA LYS A 201 -6.31 12.39 0.78
C LYS A 201 -5.03 12.86 1.45
N VAL A 202 -4.96 14.14 1.83
CA VAL A 202 -3.73 14.74 2.37
C VAL A 202 -3.99 15.39 3.72
N GLU A 203 -3.24 14.97 4.72
CA GLU A 203 -3.23 15.56 6.06
C GLU A 203 -1.84 16.11 6.40
N VAL A 204 -1.81 17.26 7.05
CA VAL A 204 -0.57 17.93 7.45
C VAL A 204 -0.47 17.92 8.97
N LEU A 205 0.62 17.37 9.48
CA LEU A 205 0.98 17.40 10.89
C LEU A 205 2.14 18.40 11.07
N ASP A 206 1.81 19.69 11.11
CA ASP A 206 2.78 20.76 11.34
C ASP A 206 3.22 20.78 12.81
N GLY A 207 4.53 20.91 13.05
CA GLY A 207 5.09 20.83 14.39
C GLY A 207 4.58 21.90 15.36
N ASP A 208 4.24 23.11 14.86
CA ASP A 208 3.70 24.18 15.70
C ASP A 208 2.24 23.89 16.08
N GLU A 209 1.42 23.43 15.12
CA GLU A 209 0.02 23.06 15.36
C GLU A 209 -0.10 21.83 16.27
N VAL A 210 0.75 20.82 16.04
CA VAL A 210 0.82 19.62 16.88
C VAL A 210 1.16 19.98 18.33
N ARG A 211 2.11 20.90 18.54
CA ARG A 211 2.47 21.36 19.90
C ARG A 211 1.31 22.06 20.61
N THR A 212 0.47 22.78 19.88
CA THR A 212 -0.70 23.44 20.47
C THR A 212 -1.81 22.45 20.84
N ASN A 213 -2.03 21.41 20.02
CA ASN A 213 -3.22 20.56 20.13
C ASN A 213 -2.96 19.15 20.71
N LEU A 214 -1.94 18.44 20.23
CA LEU A 214 -1.68 17.03 20.55
C LEU A 214 -0.57 16.87 21.60
N SER A 215 0.38 17.80 21.61
CA SER A 215 1.57 17.78 22.46
C SER A 215 1.57 18.94 23.48
N LYS A 216 0.39 19.48 23.78
CA LYS A 216 0.21 20.51 24.79
C LYS A 216 0.79 20.06 26.13
N GLY A 217 1.60 20.91 26.75
CA GLY A 217 2.25 20.64 28.03
C GLY A 217 3.64 20.01 27.94
N LEU A 218 4.07 19.53 26.76
CA LEU A 218 5.46 19.10 26.55
C LEU A 218 6.38 20.32 26.38
N GLY A 219 7.50 20.33 27.08
CA GLY A 219 8.56 21.31 26.96
C GLY A 219 9.51 21.03 25.77
N PHE A 220 10.79 21.32 26.00
CA PHE A 220 11.85 21.25 25.00
C PHE A 220 13.04 20.40 25.45
N SER A 221 12.89 19.63 26.54
CA SER A 221 13.85 18.61 26.92
C SER A 221 13.95 17.53 25.84
N LYS A 222 15.03 16.74 25.87
CA LYS A 222 15.19 15.61 24.98
C LYS A 222 14.00 14.64 25.06
N GLU A 223 13.57 14.28 26.27
CA GLU A 223 12.48 13.33 26.51
C GLU A 223 11.14 13.86 26.00
N ASP A 224 10.87 15.15 26.17
CA ASP A 224 9.66 15.80 25.67
C ASP A 224 9.65 15.87 24.14
N ARG A 225 10.81 16.12 23.52
CA ARG A 225 10.97 16.08 22.06
C ARG A 225 10.76 14.67 21.53
N ASP A 226 11.39 13.66 22.14
CA ASP A 226 11.23 12.26 21.77
C ASP A 226 9.74 11.86 21.83
N THR A 227 9.06 12.22 22.93
CA THR A 227 7.63 11.97 23.12
C THR A 227 6.78 12.67 22.07
N ASN A 228 7.05 13.96 21.79
CA ASN A 228 6.33 14.71 20.76
C ASN A 228 6.47 14.04 19.38
N ILE A 229 7.68 13.61 19.01
CA ILE A 229 7.92 12.97 17.72
C ILE A 229 7.25 11.59 17.63
N ARG A 230 7.27 10.79 18.70
CA ARG A 230 6.52 9.53 18.77
C ARG A 230 5.01 9.72 18.62
N ARG A 231 4.44 10.78 19.22
CA ARG A 231 3.01 11.10 19.07
C ARG A 231 2.68 11.43 17.61
N ILE A 232 3.49 12.26 16.96
CA ILE A 232 3.34 12.59 15.53
C ILE A 232 3.39 11.31 14.70
N GLY A 233 4.41 10.48 14.89
CA GLY A 233 4.56 9.28 14.08
C GLY A 233 3.51 8.21 14.34
N TRP A 234 2.97 8.10 15.56
CA TRP A 234 1.80 7.25 15.83
C TRP A 234 0.57 7.71 15.04
N VAL A 235 0.25 9.01 15.04
CA VAL A 235 -0.87 9.55 14.25
C VAL A 235 -0.61 9.37 12.75
N ALA A 236 0.61 9.64 12.29
CA ALA A 236 1.01 9.45 10.90
C ALA A 236 0.87 7.98 10.46
N HIS A 237 1.24 7.02 11.31
CA HIS A 237 1.03 5.59 11.08
C HIS A 237 -0.46 5.26 10.90
N LEU A 238 -1.32 5.75 11.79
CA LEU A 238 -2.77 5.52 11.73
C LEU A 238 -3.39 6.08 10.44
N LEU A 239 -2.96 7.26 10.00
CA LEU A 239 -3.46 7.88 8.77
C LEU A 239 -2.91 7.16 7.53
N THR A 240 -1.61 6.87 7.51
CA THR A 240 -0.92 6.17 6.41
C THR A 240 -1.57 4.83 6.10
N ARG A 241 -1.82 3.99 7.13
CA ARG A 241 -2.47 2.68 6.94
C ARG A 241 -3.92 2.76 6.46
N ASN A 242 -4.53 3.95 6.48
CA ASN A 242 -5.89 4.23 6.00
C ASN A 242 -5.92 4.97 4.65
N GLY A 243 -4.82 4.98 3.90
CA GLY A 243 -4.81 5.55 2.55
C GLY A 243 -4.56 7.05 2.50
N VAL A 244 -4.08 7.68 3.58
CA VAL A 244 -3.82 9.13 3.63
C VAL A 244 -2.34 9.41 3.36
N ALA A 245 -2.06 10.37 2.50
CA ALA A 245 -0.74 10.97 2.34
C ALA A 245 -0.52 11.98 3.48
N VAL A 246 0.28 11.60 4.45
CA VAL A 246 0.59 12.42 5.62
C VAL A 246 1.85 13.23 5.34
N ILE A 247 1.82 14.53 5.59
CA ILE A 247 3.01 15.37 5.56
C ILE A 247 3.33 15.79 6.98
N THR A 248 4.47 15.39 7.53
CA THR A 248 4.92 15.84 8.85
C THR A 248 6.00 16.91 8.70
N ALA A 249 5.87 18.01 9.43
CA ALA A 249 6.83 19.11 9.39
C ALA A 249 7.33 19.45 10.81
N ALA A 250 8.21 18.61 11.34
CA ALA A 250 8.81 18.77 12.66
C ALA A 250 10.33 18.87 12.59
N ILE A 251 10.99 19.43 13.61
CA ILE A 251 12.47 19.45 13.64
C ILE A 251 13.00 18.01 13.73
N SER A 252 12.40 17.18 14.57
CA SER A 252 12.77 15.77 14.78
C SER A 252 14.29 15.52 14.90
N PRO A 253 14.98 16.11 15.90
CA PRO A 253 16.44 16.22 15.89
C PRO A 253 17.21 14.92 16.04
N TYR A 254 16.66 13.90 16.69
CA TYR A 254 17.37 12.66 17.00
C TYR A 254 17.05 11.56 15.98
N ARG A 255 18.08 10.97 15.37
CA ARG A 255 17.94 9.92 14.34
C ARG A 255 17.20 8.71 14.86
N ALA A 256 17.55 8.23 16.04
CA ALA A 256 16.97 7.02 16.62
C ALA A 256 15.44 7.06 16.67
N ILE A 257 14.87 8.24 16.95
CA ILE A 257 13.42 8.43 16.99
C ILE A 257 12.82 8.50 15.58
N ARG A 258 13.51 9.10 14.61
CA ARG A 258 13.07 9.06 13.21
C ARG A 258 13.07 7.62 12.68
N ASP A 259 14.10 6.84 12.99
CA ASP A 259 14.20 5.42 12.63
C ASP A 259 13.12 4.55 13.28
N GLU A 260 12.78 4.83 14.55
CA GLU A 260 11.65 4.20 15.25
C GLU A 260 10.33 4.43 14.48
N ASN A 261 10.06 5.68 14.10
CA ASN A 261 8.84 6.03 13.36
C ASN A 261 8.85 5.49 11.92
N ARG A 262 10.01 5.49 11.25
CA ARG A 262 10.18 4.86 9.94
C ARG A 262 9.78 3.38 9.97
N LYS A 263 10.27 2.63 10.98
CA LYS A 263 9.91 1.21 11.18
C LYS A 263 8.42 1.02 11.45
N LEU A 264 7.83 1.88 12.28
CA LEU A 264 6.41 1.81 12.62
C LEU A 264 5.50 2.10 11.41
N ILE A 265 5.85 3.11 10.61
CA ILE A 265 5.01 3.59 9.50
C ILE A 265 5.17 2.71 8.25
N GLY A 266 6.37 2.21 7.97
CA GLY A 266 6.67 1.40 6.79
C GLY A 266 6.78 2.26 5.53
N ARG A 267 5.66 2.79 5.02
CA ARG A 267 5.61 3.68 3.83
C ARG A 267 6.04 5.10 4.21
N PHE A 268 7.35 5.28 4.40
CA PHE A 268 7.95 6.47 4.99
C PHE A 268 9.02 7.05 4.06
N VAL A 269 8.91 8.34 3.76
CA VAL A 269 9.84 9.09 2.90
C VAL A 269 10.44 10.23 3.72
N GLU A 270 11.70 10.10 4.10
CA GLU A 270 12.42 11.13 4.86
C GLU A 270 12.97 12.20 3.93
N VAL A 271 12.52 13.43 4.15
CA VAL A 271 13.01 14.61 3.47
C VAL A 271 13.85 15.42 4.43
N TYR A 272 15.16 15.46 4.17
CA TYR A 272 16.07 16.29 4.93
C TYR A 272 16.13 17.71 4.33
N ALA A 273 15.49 18.67 5.01
CA ALA A 273 15.63 20.09 4.71
C ALA A 273 16.92 20.63 5.36
N LYS A 274 18.04 20.49 4.65
CA LYS A 274 19.35 21.01 5.01
C LYS A 274 19.42 22.52 4.77
N CYS A 275 20.01 23.22 5.73
CA CYS A 275 20.29 24.65 5.65
C CYS A 275 21.44 24.94 6.61
N SER A 276 22.43 25.71 6.19
CA SER A 276 23.50 26.14 7.08
C SER A 276 22.97 26.99 8.24
N LEU A 277 23.58 26.85 9.43
CA LEU A 277 23.19 27.64 10.60
C LEU A 277 23.32 29.15 10.32
N ASP A 278 24.38 29.57 9.61
CA ASP A 278 24.59 30.97 9.24
C ASP A 278 23.44 31.52 8.39
N ALA A 279 22.96 30.76 7.40
CA ALA A 279 21.79 31.17 6.60
C ALA A 279 20.51 31.25 7.45
N LEU A 280 20.33 30.34 8.41
CA LEU A 280 19.18 30.35 9.32
C LEU A 280 19.22 31.54 10.29
N VAL A 281 20.39 31.86 10.84
CA VAL A 281 20.61 33.01 11.72
C VAL A 281 20.44 34.32 10.93
N ALA A 282 20.88 34.38 9.68
CA ALA A 282 20.69 35.56 8.82
C ALA A 282 19.21 35.80 8.49
N ARG A 283 18.44 34.72 8.24
CA ARG A 283 17.00 34.81 7.93
C ARG A 283 16.14 35.07 9.17
N ASP A 284 16.50 34.45 10.31
CA ASP A 284 15.82 34.47 11.63
C ASP A 284 14.33 34.82 11.62
N VAL A 285 13.56 34.10 10.80
CA VAL A 285 12.15 34.43 10.48
C VAL A 285 11.28 34.57 11.73
N LYS A 286 11.61 33.83 12.80
CA LYS A 286 10.87 33.81 14.07
C LYS A 286 11.55 34.61 15.19
N GLY A 287 12.72 35.23 14.94
CA GLY A 287 13.53 35.90 15.96
C GLY A 287 14.09 34.96 17.04
N LEU A 288 14.05 33.64 16.80
CA LEU A 288 14.40 32.62 17.79
C LEU A 288 15.91 32.38 17.84
N TYR A 289 16.60 32.52 16.70
CA TYR A 289 18.06 32.34 16.65
C TYR A 289 18.76 33.43 17.44
N ARG A 290 18.36 34.70 17.29
CA ARG A 290 18.91 35.80 18.08
C ARG A 290 18.73 35.59 19.58
N LYS A 291 17.53 35.18 20.01
CA LYS A 291 17.24 34.90 21.43
C LYS A 291 18.03 33.72 21.97
N ALA A 292 18.18 32.65 21.18
CA ALA A 292 18.99 31.50 21.56
C ALA A 292 20.47 31.86 21.70
N LEU A 293 21.03 32.62 20.75
CA LEU A 293 22.42 33.09 20.81
C LEU A 293 22.67 34.07 21.96
N ALA A 294 21.65 34.84 22.37
CA ALA A 294 21.69 35.69 23.56
C ALA A 294 21.51 34.91 24.88
N GLY A 295 21.28 33.59 24.84
CA GLY A 295 21.08 32.75 26.02
C GLY A 295 19.68 32.83 26.65
N GLU A 296 18.74 33.53 26.01
CA GLU A 296 17.34 33.65 26.49
C GLU A 296 16.56 32.34 26.31
N ILE A 297 16.94 31.53 25.31
CA ILE A 297 16.37 30.19 25.06
C ILE A 297 17.44 29.14 25.36
N LYS A 298 17.28 28.42 26.47
CA LYS A 298 18.29 27.48 26.97
C LYS A 298 18.46 26.23 26.11
N GLU A 299 17.38 25.68 25.56
CA GLU A 299 17.37 24.40 24.82
C GLU A 299 16.94 24.61 23.36
N PHE A 300 17.81 25.22 22.56
CA PHE A 300 17.53 25.53 21.17
C PHE A 300 18.33 24.63 20.22
N THR A 301 17.61 23.86 19.41
CA THR A 301 18.19 22.86 18.49
C THR A 301 19.07 23.53 17.43
N GLY A 302 20.30 23.03 17.27
CA GLY A 302 21.34 23.58 16.40
C GLY A 302 22.20 24.66 17.03
N VAL A 303 21.91 25.08 18.28
CA VAL A 303 22.74 26.03 19.06
C VAL A 303 23.19 25.37 20.36
N SER A 304 22.25 25.05 21.25
CA SER A 304 22.53 24.44 22.57
C SER A 304 22.04 23.00 22.71
N ASP A 305 21.22 22.52 21.78
CA ASP A 305 20.74 21.13 21.68
C ASP A 305 21.12 20.55 20.30
N PRO A 306 21.64 19.31 20.19
CA PRO A 306 22.15 18.79 18.92
C PRO A 306 21.06 18.53 17.87
N TYR A 307 21.46 18.57 16.60
CA TYR A 307 20.68 18.06 15.48
C TYR A 307 21.48 16.94 14.80
N GLU A 308 20.92 15.73 14.79
CA GLU A 308 21.55 14.59 14.14
C GLU A 308 21.06 14.48 12.70
N GLU A 309 21.89 14.90 11.74
CA GLU A 309 21.54 14.83 10.32
C GLU A 309 21.18 13.39 9.89
N PRO A 310 20.13 13.20 9.06
CA PRO A 310 19.83 11.91 8.43
C PRO A 310 21.02 11.41 7.62
N LEU A 311 21.33 10.11 7.75
CA LEU A 311 22.45 9.50 7.02
C LEU A 311 22.07 9.12 5.59
N SER A 312 20.84 8.65 5.40
CA SER A 312 20.33 8.17 4.10
C SER A 312 18.87 8.61 3.89
N PRO A 313 18.57 9.92 3.83
CA PRO A 313 17.22 10.37 3.54
C PRO A 313 16.83 10.01 2.10
N GLU A 314 15.56 9.71 1.86
CA GLU A 314 15.05 9.49 0.49
C GLU A 314 15.19 10.75 -0.38
N VAL A 315 15.11 11.94 0.24
CA VAL A 315 15.33 13.22 -0.44
C VAL A 315 16.17 14.15 0.44
N LEU A 316 17.28 14.67 -0.10
CA LEU A 316 18.01 15.80 0.46
C LEU A 316 17.57 17.09 -0.24
N VAL A 317 17.20 18.11 0.54
CA VAL A 317 16.91 19.46 0.08
C VAL A 317 17.92 20.42 0.71
N GLU A 318 18.68 21.16 -0.09
CA GLU A 318 19.60 22.21 0.34
C GLU A 318 18.91 23.58 0.19
N SER A 319 18.10 23.94 1.20
CA SER A 319 17.20 25.12 1.17
C SER A 319 17.90 26.50 1.17
N ASP A 320 19.22 26.52 1.30
CA ASP A 320 20.08 27.69 1.11
C ASP A 320 20.74 27.75 -0.27
N ARG A 321 20.57 26.69 -1.09
CA ARG A 321 21.13 26.57 -2.44
C ARG A 321 20.09 26.34 -3.53
N GLU A 322 18.90 25.89 -3.15
CA GLU A 322 17.80 25.58 -4.05
C GLU A 322 16.61 26.51 -3.76
N THR A 323 15.86 26.84 -4.80
CA THR A 323 14.57 27.53 -4.62
C THR A 323 13.54 26.56 -4.02
N PRO A 324 12.49 27.09 -3.35
CA PRO A 324 11.40 26.25 -2.85
C PRO A 324 10.72 25.42 -3.95
N ARG A 325 10.62 25.95 -5.18
CA ARG A 325 10.00 25.24 -6.30
C ARG A 325 10.85 24.07 -6.77
N GLU A 326 12.16 24.27 -6.98
CA GLU A 326 13.08 23.18 -7.35
C GLU A 326 13.07 22.06 -6.32
N SER A 327 13.07 22.44 -5.04
CA SER A 327 13.01 21.51 -3.91
C SER A 327 11.70 20.72 -3.89
N ALA A 328 10.55 21.37 -4.09
CA ALA A 328 9.25 20.72 -4.16
C ALA A 328 9.16 19.75 -5.35
N ASP A 329 9.64 20.17 -6.53
CA ASP A 329 9.63 19.33 -7.73
C ASP A 329 10.54 18.10 -7.58
N LYS A 330 11.69 18.25 -6.90
CA LYS A 330 12.56 17.13 -6.56
C LYS A 330 11.87 16.11 -5.65
N ILE A 331 11.14 16.58 -4.65
CA ILE A 331 10.39 15.70 -3.74
C ILE A 331 9.27 14.97 -4.50
N LEU A 332 8.50 15.69 -5.31
CA LEU A 332 7.40 15.11 -6.11
C LEU A 332 7.92 14.04 -7.08
N ARG A 333 9.00 14.32 -7.81
CA ARG A 333 9.66 13.31 -8.67
C ARG A 333 10.08 12.08 -7.89
N ARG A 334 10.66 12.27 -6.70
CA ARG A 334 11.04 11.12 -5.86
C ARG A 334 9.84 10.29 -5.42
N LEU A 335 8.72 10.93 -5.10
CA LEU A 335 7.48 10.23 -4.78
C LEU A 335 6.91 9.45 -5.97
N GLU A 336 7.06 9.97 -7.20
CA GLU A 336 6.71 9.27 -8.44
C GLU A 336 7.60 8.04 -8.67
N GLU A 337 8.92 8.18 -8.56
CA GLU A 337 9.89 7.09 -8.70
C GLU A 337 9.67 5.95 -7.71
N LEU A 338 9.26 6.29 -6.48
CA LEU A 338 8.95 5.33 -5.43
C LEU A 338 7.55 4.70 -5.58
N GLY A 339 6.76 5.13 -6.57
CA GLY A 339 5.42 4.62 -6.83
C GLY A 339 4.38 5.09 -5.80
N TYR A 340 4.66 6.13 -5.03
CA TYR A 340 3.70 6.71 -4.07
C TYR A 340 2.68 7.64 -4.73
N VAL A 341 3.05 8.23 -5.87
CA VAL A 341 2.24 9.20 -6.60
C VAL A 341 2.33 8.92 -8.10
N ALA A 342 1.24 9.15 -8.83
CA ALA A 342 1.24 9.06 -10.28
C ALA A 342 2.17 10.11 -10.92
N PRO A 343 2.91 9.76 -11.99
CA PRO A 343 3.58 10.75 -12.83
C PRO A 343 2.59 11.77 -13.39
N GLN A 344 3.05 13.01 -13.57
CA GLN A 344 2.29 14.07 -14.27
C GLN A 344 2.19 13.82 -15.78
#